data_AF-A0A7C3UW60-F1
#
_entry.id   AF-A0A7C3UW60-F1
#
_cell.length_a   1.000
_cell.length_b   1.000
_cell.length_c   1.000
_cell.angle_alpha   90.00
_cell.angle_beta   90.00
_cell.angle_gamma   90.00
#
_symmetry.space_group_name_H-M   'P 1'
#
loop_
_entity.id
_entity.type
_entity.pdbx_description
1 polymer ?
#
loop_
_entity_poly.entity_id
_entity_poly.type
_entity_poly.pdbx_seq_one_letter_code
_entity_poly.pdbx_strand_id
1 'polypeptide(L)' 'MLVLLKKYRKKKGILQEKLSKLAGITLHTITKIKSGITPDPGIETVKKITNALGIRVERKLT' A
#
# COMPACT_ATOMS: atom_id res chain seq x y z
N MET A 1 -3.28 6.85 -4.88
CA MET A 1 -2.66 5.67 -4.22
C MET A 1 -3.23 4.31 -4.66
N LEU A 2 -4.55 4.17 -4.84
CA LEU A 2 -5.26 2.93 -5.22
C LEU A 2 -4.66 2.20 -6.44
N VAL A 3 -4.41 2.94 -7.52
CA VAL A 3 -3.87 2.40 -8.79
C VAL A 3 -2.48 1.80 -8.60
N LEU A 4 -1.62 2.45 -7.79
CA LEU A 4 -0.28 1.95 -7.48
C LEU A 4 -0.37 0.63 -6.70
N LEU A 5 -1.15 0.56 -5.62
CA LEU A 5 -1.32 -0.69 -4.86
C LEU A 5 -1.77 -1.85 -5.76
N LYS A 6 -2.76 -1.62 -6.62
CA LYS A 6 -3.29 -2.65 -7.52
C LYS A 6 -2.23 -3.10 -8.52
N LYS A 7 -1.47 -2.18 -9.11
CA LYS A 7 -0.38 -2.46 -10.07
C LYS A 7 0.74 -3.28 -9.42
N TYR A 8 1.25 -2.85 -8.28
CA TYR A 8 2.36 -3.53 -7.60
C TYR A 8 1.95 -4.88 -7.00
N ARG A 9 0.71 -5.02 -6.52
CA ARG A 9 0.21 -6.33 -6.08
C ARG A 9 0.03 -7.32 -7.21
N LYS A 10 -0.44 -6.87 -8.38
CA LYS A 10 -0.49 -7.70 -9.58
C LYS A 10 0.91 -8.13 -10.02
N LYS A 11 1.89 -7.21 -10.02
CA LYS A 11 3.30 -7.52 -10.32
C LYS A 11 3.89 -8.57 -9.37
N LYS A 12 3.53 -8.53 -8.08
CA LYS A 12 3.97 -9.51 -7.08
C LYS A 12 3.10 -10.77 -6.99
N GLY A 13 1.98 -10.84 -7.69
CA GLY A 13 1.03 -11.96 -7.59
C GLY A 13 0.42 -12.16 -6.19
N ILE A 14 0.27 -11.10 -5.39
CA ILE A 14 -0.21 -11.21 -3.99
C ILE A 14 -1.65 -10.69 -3.77
N LEU A 15 -2.40 -11.38 -2.90
CA LEU A 15 -3.74 -11.01 -2.44
C LEU A 15 -3.74 -9.86 -1.40
N GLN A 16 -4.91 -9.27 -1.08
CA GLN A 16 -5.00 -8.13 -0.15
C GLN A 16 -4.56 -8.55 1.24
N GLU A 17 -5.02 -9.71 1.68
CA GLU A 17 -4.67 -10.31 2.97
C GLU A 17 -3.17 -10.60 3.08
N LYS A 18 -2.55 -11.03 1.97
CA LYS A 18 -1.10 -11.23 1.95
C LYS A 18 -0.37 -9.90 2.09
N LEU A 19 -0.84 -8.84 1.43
CA LEU A 19 -0.28 -7.49 1.61
C LEU A 19 -0.49 -6.97 3.05
N SER A 20 -1.66 -7.20 3.66
CA SER A 20 -1.94 -6.74 5.03
C SER A 20 -0.99 -7.38 6.04
N LYS A 21 -0.76 -8.69 5.90
CA LYS A 21 0.22 -9.44 6.70
C LYS A 21 1.65 -8.93 6.47
N LEU A 22 2.07 -8.75 5.21
CA LEU A 22 3.41 -8.28 4.88
C LEU A 22 3.70 -6.84 5.35
N ALA A 23 2.69 -5.96 5.32
CA ALA A 23 2.81 -4.57 5.72
C ALA A 23 2.54 -4.36 7.23
N GLY A 24 2.10 -5.39 7.96
CA GLY A 24 1.75 -5.26 9.38
C GLY A 24 0.60 -4.28 9.62
N ILE A 25 -0.37 -4.20 8.70
CA ILE A 25 -1.55 -3.33 8.81
C ILE A 25 -2.81 -4.15 8.61
N THR A 26 -3.93 -3.68 9.14
CA THR A 26 -5.20 -4.41 9.01
C THR A 26 -5.73 -4.38 7.58
N LEU A 27 -6.52 -5.39 7.22
CA LEU A 27 -7.21 -5.42 5.92
C LEU A 27 -8.16 -4.22 5.76
N HIS A 28 -8.79 -3.78 6.85
CA HIS A 28 -9.64 -2.59 6.90
C HIS A 28 -8.88 -1.32 6.50
N THR A 29 -7.66 -1.14 7.04
CA THR A 29 -6.79 -0.01 6.67
C THR A 29 -6.46 -0.02 5.18
N ILE A 30 -6.12 -1.18 4.61
CA ILE A 30 -5.87 -1.29 3.16
C ILE A 30 -7.11 -0.93 2.34
N THR A 31 -8.29 -1.37 2.77
CA THR A 31 -9.54 -1.06 2.09
C THR A 31 -9.88 0.42 2.17
N LYS A 32 -9.71 1.08 3.32
CA LYS A 32 -9.89 2.54 3.48
C LYS A 32 -8.98 3.36 2.56
N ILE A 33 -7.69 2.98 2.48
CA ILE A 33 -6.69 3.61 1.60
C ILE A 33 -7.05 3.40 0.13
N LYS A 34 -7.55 2.20 -0.22
CA LYS A 34 -8.01 1.93 -1.58
C LYS A 34 -9.24 2.76 -1.89
N SER A 35 -10.26 2.78 -1.05
CA SER A 35 -11.52 3.48 -1.34
C SER A 35 -11.41 5.01 -1.37
N GLY A 36 -10.23 5.58 -1.07
CA GLY A 36 -10.02 7.03 -1.05
C GLY A 36 -10.69 7.74 0.13
N ILE A 37 -11.30 6.98 1.04
CA ILE A 37 -11.98 7.47 2.25
C ILE A 37 -10.97 8.03 3.25
N THR A 38 -9.74 7.51 3.24
CA THR A 38 -8.61 8.10 3.95
C THR A 38 -7.70 8.76 2.92
N PRO A 39 -7.84 10.08 2.68
CA PRO A 39 -7.06 10.79 1.68
C PRO A 39 -5.56 10.79 1.99
N ASP A 40 -5.18 10.70 3.27
CA ASP A 40 -3.78 10.72 3.70
C ASP A 40 -3.48 9.60 4.72
N PRO A 41 -3.09 8.38 4.27
CA PRO A 41 -2.47 7.43 5.18
C PRO A 41 -1.17 8.04 5.69
N GLY A 42 -1.01 8.11 7.02
CA GLY A 42 0.20 8.66 7.62
C GLY A 42 1.47 8.04 7.03
N ILE A 43 2.56 8.81 7.01
CA ILE A 43 3.86 8.45 6.38
C ILE A 43 4.33 7.04 6.78
N GLU A 44 4.08 6.63 8.03
CA GLU A 44 4.42 5.30 8.52
C GLU A 44 3.64 4.18 7.83
N THR A 45 2.36 4.38 7.56
CA THR A 45 1.51 3.43 6.83
C THR A 45 1.94 3.33 5.37
N VAL A 46 2.29 4.46 4.75
CA VAL A 46 2.84 4.48 3.40
C VAL A 46 4.14 3.68 3.35
N LYS A 47 5.08 3.94 4.28
CA LYS A 47 6.35 3.20 4.41
C LYS A 47 6.12 1.70 4.58
N LYS A 48 5.22 1.30 5.46
CA LYS A 48 4.85 -0.12 5.70
C LYS A 48 4.37 -0.80 4.40
N ILE A 49 3.45 -0.14 3.68
CA ILE A 49 2.92 -0.67 2.41
C ILE A 49 4.00 -0.73 1.33
N THR A 50 4.80 0.32 1.19
CA THR A 50 5.83 0.38 0.15
C THR A 50 6.95 -0.62 0.43
N ASN A 51 7.36 -0.80 1.69
CA ASN A 51 8.31 -1.83 2.10
C ASN A 51 7.78 -3.24 1.81
N ALA A 52 6.53 -3.53 2.17
CA ALA A 52 5.89 -4.82 1.85
C ALA A 52 5.81 -5.08 0.34
N LEU A 53 5.54 -4.02 -0.43
CA LEU A 53 5.53 -4.09 -1.90
C LEU A 53 6.93 -4.04 -2.52
N GLY A 54 8.00 -3.91 -1.73
CA GLY A 54 9.36 -3.77 -2.26
C GLY A 54 9.53 -2.53 -3.15
N ILE A 55 8.69 -1.53 -2.96
CA ILE A 55 8.74 -0.25 -3.65
C ILE A 55 9.68 0.62 -2.83
N ARG A 56 10.82 0.98 -3.39
CA ARG A 56 11.54 2.15 -2.90
C ARG A 56 10.64 3.36 -3.16
N VAL A 57 10.28 4.09 -2.10
CA VAL A 57 9.66 5.40 -2.25
C VAL A 57 10.73 6.33 -2.77
N GLU A 58 11.06 6.21 -4.06
CA GLU A 58 11.75 7.26 -4.77
C GLU A 58 10.73 8.38 -4.90
N ARG A 59 10.77 9.28 -3.92
CA ARG A 59 10.05 10.54 -3.95
C ARG A 59 10.62 11.34 -5.12
N LYS A 60 10.14 11.11 -6.34
CA LYS A 60 10.22 12.12 -7.39
C LYS A 60 9.17 13.17 -7.06
N LEU A 61 9.61 14.15 -6.28
CA LEU A 61 8.97 15.45 -6.21
C LEU A 61 9.31 16.12 -7.55
N THR A 62 8.41 16.04 -8.52
CA THR A 62 8.46 16.84 -9.76
C THR A 62 7.04 17.09 -10.22
#